data_AF-K1RCU9-F1
#
_entry.id   AF-K1RCU9-F1
#
_cell.length_a   1.000
_cell.length_b   1.000
_cell.length_c   1.000
_cell.angle_alpha   90.00
_cell.angle_beta   90.00
_cell.angle_gamma   90.00
#
_symmetry.space_group_name_H-M   'P 1'
#
loop_
_entity.id
_entity.type
_entity.pdbx_description
1 polymer ?
#
loop_
_entity_poly.entity_id
_entity_poly.type
_entity_poly.pdbx_seq_one_letter_code
_entity_poly.pdbx_strand_id
1 'polypeptide(L)' 'MVKEDVRPSCTIEVPGEKFKDCSDILKKEPYRRNTDGVYTIYLSNGVKRQVFCDMTTDGGGWTVSMH' A
#
# COMPACT_ATOMS: atom_id res chain seq x y z
N MET A 1 -9.67 4.92 28.08
CA MET A 1 -10.79 3.99 27.82
C MET A 1 -11.74 4.81 26.95
N VAL A 2 -11.54 4.93 25.65
CA VAL A 2 -11.25 3.90 24.64
C VAL A 2 -9.94 4.22 23.89
N LYS A 3 -9.13 3.19 23.64
CA LYS A 3 -8.11 3.25 22.59
C LYS A 3 -8.89 3.17 21.30
N GLU A 4 -8.78 4.17 20.43
CA GLU A 4 -9.40 4.12 19.11
C GLU A 4 -8.59 3.12 18.26
N ASP A 5 -8.83 1.83 18.51
CA ASP A 5 -8.46 0.70 17.68
C ASP A 5 -9.29 0.77 16.38
N VAL A 6 -9.11 1.85 15.61
CA VAL A 6 -9.63 1.92 14.25
C VAL A 6 -8.77 0.99 13.40
N ARG A 7 -9.21 -0.26 13.33
CA ARG A 7 -8.95 -1.16 12.20
C ARG A 7 -10.14 -1.03 11.25
N PRO A 8 -10.08 -0.22 10.17
CA PRO A 8 -11.12 -0.29 9.16
C PRO A 8 -10.69 -1.34 8.13
N SER A 9 -11.10 -2.59 8.36
CA SER A 9 -11.44 -3.44 7.22
C SER A 9 -12.86 -3.05 6.81
N CYS A 10 -13.06 -2.77 5.52
CA CYS A 10 -14.29 -2.35 4.83
C CYS A 10 -14.61 -0.84 4.81
N THR A 11 -14.11 -0.18 3.75
CA THR A 11 -14.72 0.93 2.99
C THR A 11 -15.00 2.28 3.67
N ILE A 12 -13.96 2.99 4.12
CA ILE A 12 -14.03 4.45 4.25
C ILE A 12 -12.90 5.06 3.41
N GLU A 13 -13.24 5.80 2.35
CA GLU A 13 -12.27 6.59 1.57
C GLU A 13 -11.76 7.75 2.45
N VAL A 14 -10.67 7.51 3.20
CA VAL A 14 -9.98 8.58 3.93
C VAL A 14 -9.21 9.43 2.89
N PRO A 15 -9.54 10.71 2.71
CA PRO A 15 -8.77 11.58 1.83
C PRO A 15 -7.47 11.95 2.56
N GLY A 16 -6.37 11.24 2.28
CA GLY A 16 -5.07 11.75 2.73
C GLY A 16 -3.87 10.84 2.61
N GLU A 17 -4.00 9.53 2.80
CA GLU A 17 -2.82 8.66 2.80
C GLU A 17 -2.66 7.95 1.46
N LYS A 18 -2.21 8.70 0.48
CA LYS A 18 -1.79 8.18 -0.83
C LYS A 18 -0.49 7.39 -0.68
N PHE A 19 -0.47 6.13 -1.10
CA PHE A 19 0.75 5.32 -1.16
C PHE A 19 1.59 5.74 -2.36
N LYS A 20 2.86 6.10 -2.16
CA LYS A 20 3.73 6.56 -3.26
C LYS A 20 4.42 5.42 -3.99
N ASP A 21 4.70 4.33 -3.28
CA ASP A 21 5.33 3.11 -3.77
C ASP A 21 4.93 1.91 -2.91
N CYS A 22 5.35 0.71 -3.31
CA CYS A 22 5.05 -0.53 -2.59
C CYS A 22 5.64 -0.58 -1.16
N SER A 23 6.75 0.12 -0.90
CA SER A 23 7.34 0.19 0.43
C SER A 23 6.49 1.03 1.38
N ASP A 24 5.90 2.12 0.88
CA ASP A 24 4.97 2.95 1.63
C ASP A 24 3.70 2.19 2.00
N ILE A 25 3.19 1.34 1.10
CA ILE A 25 2.08 0.42 1.39
C ILE A 25 2.47 -0.47 2.57
N LEU A 26 3.62 -1.15 2.50
CA LEU A 26 4.00 -2.12 3.51
C LEU A 26 4.33 -1.49 4.88
N LYS A 27 4.85 -0.25 4.90
CA LYS A 27 5.11 0.51 6.14
C LYS A 27 3.81 0.91 6.84
N LYS A 28 2.82 1.39 6.09
CA LYS A 28 1.53 1.85 6.64
C LYS A 28 0.56 0.71 6.89
N GLU A 29 0.65 -0.33 6.07
CA GLU A 29 -0.20 -1.51 6.11
C GLU A 29 0.65 -2.79 6.21
N PRO A 30 1.34 -3.03 7.35
CA PRO A 30 2.18 -4.22 7.53
C PRO A 30 1.43 -5.54 7.38
N TYR A 31 0.10 -5.52 7.52
CA TYR A 31 -0.77 -6.67 7.31
C TYR A 31 -0.83 -7.13 5.84
N ARG A 32 -0.34 -6.33 4.89
CA ARG A 32 -0.20 -6.68 3.47
C ARG A 32 1.10 -7.43 3.15
N ARG A 33 1.95 -7.68 4.16
CA ARG A 33 3.11 -8.56 4.00
C ARG A 33 2.67 -9.92 3.45
N ASN A 34 3.49 -10.51 2.59
CA ASN A 34 3.22 -11.79 1.93
C ASN A 34 1.97 -11.78 1.01
N THR A 35 1.53 -10.58 0.59
CA THR A 35 0.42 -10.41 -0.34
C THR A 35 0.94 -9.75 -1.60
N ASP A 36 1.51 -10.53 -2.51
CA ASP A 36 1.97 -10.01 -3.79
C ASP A 36 0.77 -9.68 -4.69
N GLY A 37 0.91 -8.67 -5.55
CA GLY A 37 -0.16 -8.35 -6.48
C GLY A 37 -0.11 -6.95 -7.05
N VAL A 38 -1.16 -6.57 -7.77
CA VAL A 38 -1.28 -5.22 -8.36
C VAL A 38 -1.87 -4.26 -7.33
N TYR A 39 -1.13 -3.20 -7.02
CA TYR A 39 -1.55 -2.14 -6.13
C TYR A 39 -1.66 -0.80 -6.86
N THR A 40 -2.50 0.08 -6.32
CA THR A 40 -2.58 1.47 -6.80
C THR A 40 -1.65 2.35 -5.98
N ILE A 41 -0.70 2.98 -6.66
CA ILE A 41 0.17 4.01 -6.10
C ILE A 41 -0.19 5.39 -6.70
N TYR A 42 0.26 6.43 -6.02
CA TYR A 42 0.00 7.82 -6.37
C TYR A 42 1.31 8.56 -6.58
N LEU A 43 1.50 9.03 -7.81
CA LEU A 43 2.62 9.86 -8.19
C LEU A 43 2.47 11.27 -7.60
N SER A 44 3.58 12.00 -7.52
CA SER A 44 3.62 13.37 -6.96
C SER A 44 2.70 14.36 -7.70
N ASN A 45 2.45 14.12 -8.99
CA ASN A 45 1.51 14.88 -9.81
C ASN A 45 0.03 14.48 -9.62
N GLY A 46 -0.26 13.60 -8.64
CA GLY A 46 -1.61 13.12 -8.34
C GLY A 46 -2.10 12.00 -9.26
N VAL A 47 -1.30 11.57 -10.24
CA VAL A 47 -1.66 10.47 -11.15
C VAL A 47 -1.64 9.15 -10.39
N LYS A 48 -2.71 8.37 -10.56
CA LYS A 48 -2.80 6.98 -10.09
C LYS A 48 -2.09 6.06 -11.09
N ARG A 49 -1.27 5.15 -10.59
CA ARG A 49 -0.64 4.10 -11.40
C ARG A 49 -0.83 2.75 -10.71
N GLN A 50 -1.21 1.76 -11.50
CA GLN A 50 -1.20 0.36 -11.07
C GLN A 50 0.21 -0.20 -11.29
N VAL A 51 0.76 -0.81 -10.25
CA VAL A 51 2.08 -1.45 -10.25
C VAL A 51 1.97 -2.82 -9.61
N PHE A 52 2.79 -3.77 -10.04
CA PHE A 52 2.94 -5.01 -9.29
C PHE A 52 3.85 -4.75 -8.10
N CYS A 53 3.34 -5.02 -6.90
CA CYS A 53 4.12 -5.04 -5.68
C CYS A 53 4.44 -6.47 -5.28
N ASP A 54 5.72 -6.73 -5.10
CA ASP A 54 6.19 -7.90 -4.38
C ASP A 54 6.33 -7.51 -2.90
N MET A 55 5.45 -8.08 -2.07
CA MET A 55 5.34 -7.86 -0.64
C MET A 55 5.91 -9.04 0.16
N THR A 56 6.60 -9.96 -0.50
CA THR A 56 7.08 -11.23 0.07
C THR A 56 8.60 -11.33 0.03
N THR A 57 9.20 -11.11 -1.15
CA THR A 57 10.64 -11.32 -1.40
C THR A 57 11.48 -10.35 -0.59
N ASP A 58 12.49 -10.86 0.12
CA ASP A 58 13.43 -10.09 0.95
C ASP A 58 12.75 -9.11 1.93
N GLY A 59 11.59 -9.49 2.46
CA GLY A 59 10.81 -8.67 3.38
C GLY A 59 9.78 -7.75 2.73
N GLY A 60 9.69 -7.75 1.40
CA GLY A 60 8.65 -7.10 0.60
C GLY A 60 8.83 -5.60 0.39
N GLY A 61 7.84 -4.99 -0.26
CA GLY A 61 7.82 -3.54 -0.55
C GLY A 61 8.48 -3.19 -1.88
N TRP A 62 8.71 -4.16 -2.76
CA TRP A 62 9.32 -3.95 -4.06
C TRP A 62 8.29 -3.51 -5.08
N THR A 63 8.58 -2.43 -5.78
CA THR A 63 7.80 -1.99 -6.95
C THR A 63 8.41 -2.58 -8.20
N VAL A 64 7.75 -3.55 -8.82
CA VAL A 64 8.25 -4.23 -10.01
C VAL A 64 7.82 -3.47 -11.25
N SER A 65 8.80 -3.00 -12.03
CA SER A 65 8.55 -2.41 -13.34
C SER A 65 8.39 -3.54 -14.36
N MET A 66 7.16 -3.76 -14.83
CA MET A 66 6.92 -4.67 -15.95
C MET A 66 7.39 -3.97 -17.23
N HIS A 67 8.42 -4.51 -17.89
CA HIS A 67 8.92 -4.04 -19.20
C HIS A 67 8.14 -4.71 -20.33
#